data_AF-A0A450VZL7-F1
#
_entry.id   AF-A0A450VZL7-F1
#
_cell.length_a   1.000
_cell.length_b   1.000
_cell.length_c   1.000
_cell.angle_alpha   90.00
_cell.angle_beta   90.00
_cell.angle_gamma   90.00
#
_symmetry.space_group_name_H-M   'P 1'
#
loop_
_entity.id
_entity.type
_entity.pdbx_description
1 polymer ?
#
loop_
_entity_poly.entity_id
_entity_poly.type
_entity_poly.pdbx_seq_one_letter_code
_entity_poly.pdbx_strand_id
1 'polypeptide(L)'
;QDRDGAFRVLRNLPGSCKKLRKIWVDGGYAGQLVEWVAAKFKFSLAVMLRPKQTRKFVLLPRRWVVERTFGWLNHCRRLSKSYERLTRTDEAWVFIAMSRIMLNRLP
;
A
#
# COMPACT_ATOMS: atom_id res chain seq x y z
N GLN A 1 1.78 -9.16 13.03
CA GLN A 1 1.08 -7.85 13.02
C GLN A 1 0.83 -7.37 11.60
N ASP A 2 1.85 -6.93 10.84
CA ASP A 2 1.64 -6.42 9.47
C ASP A 2 1.29 -7.52 8.46
N ARG A 3 1.95 -8.68 8.55
CA ARG A 3 1.65 -9.85 7.73
C ARG A 3 0.19 -10.33 7.90
N ASP A 4 -0.30 -10.34 9.14
CA ASP A 4 -1.70 -10.70 9.45
C ASP A 4 -2.68 -9.63 8.96
N GLY A 5 -2.26 -8.36 9.05
CA GLY A 5 -2.97 -7.22 8.47
C GLY A 5 -3.16 -7.37 6.96
N ALA A 6 -2.14 -7.84 6.24
CA ALA A 6 -2.26 -8.08 4.79
C ALA A 6 -3.34 -9.11 4.45
N PHE A 7 -3.49 -10.20 5.22
CA PHE A 7 -4.60 -11.14 5.02
C PHE A 7 -5.96 -10.46 5.18
N ARG A 8 -6.12 -9.58 6.17
CA ARG A 8 -7.38 -8.86 6.42
C ARG A 8 -7.70 -7.89 5.28
N VAL A 9 -6.71 -7.12 4.83
CA VAL A 9 -6.87 -6.17 3.72
C VAL A 9 -7.20 -6.90 2.42
N LEU A 10 -6.46 -7.95 2.08
CA LEU A 10 -6.66 -8.69 0.84
C LEU A 10 -7.97 -9.49 0.83
N ARG A 11 -8.45 -9.96 2.00
CA ARG A 11 -9.77 -10.61 2.10
C ARG A 11 -10.91 -9.65 1.78
N ASN A 12 -10.75 -8.37 2.12
CA ASN A 12 -11.73 -7.33 1.89
C ASN A 12 -11.53 -6.60 0.56
N LEU A 13 -10.57 -7.00 -0.28
CA LEU A 13 -10.33 -6.35 -1.56
C LEU A 13 -11.56 -6.56 -2.44
N PRO A 14 -12.38 -5.52 -2.68
CA PRO A 14 -13.58 -5.69 -3.47
C PRO A 14 -13.19 -6.07 -4.90
N GLY A 15 -14.09 -6.75 -5.61
CA GLY A 15 -13.90 -7.09 -7.04
C GLY A 15 -13.70 -5.88 -7.97
N SER A 16 -13.68 -4.66 -7.43
CA SER A 16 -13.42 -3.38 -8.08
C SER A 16 -12.02 -3.28 -8.70
N CYS A 17 -11.02 -4.00 -8.16
CA CYS A 17 -9.65 -3.95 -8.67
C CYS A 17 -9.40 -4.92 -9.86
N LYS A 18 -10.30 -4.95 -10.86
CA LYS A 18 -10.24 -5.90 -11.99
C LYS A 18 -8.94 -5.84 -12.81
N LYS A 19 -8.27 -4.68 -12.81
CA LYS A 19 -7.01 -4.45 -13.54
C LYS A 19 -5.75 -4.68 -12.69
N LEU A 20 -5.90 -5.05 -11.42
CA LEU A 20 -4.75 -5.32 -10.55
C LEU A 20 -4.05 -6.61 -11.00
N ARG A 21 -2.75 -6.52 -11.29
CA ARG A 21 -1.94 -7.65 -11.78
C ARG A 21 -0.80 -8.02 -10.84
N LYS A 22 -0.25 -7.04 -10.12
CA LYS A 22 0.93 -7.22 -9.27
C LYS A 22 0.87 -6.29 -8.08
N ILE A 23 1.17 -6.82 -6.89
CA ILE A 23 1.37 -6.08 -5.65
C ILE A 23 2.83 -6.26 -5.24
N TRP A 24 3.50 -5.16 -4.91
CA TRP A 24 4.88 -5.20 -4.42
C TRP A 24 4.89 -5.21 -2.90
N VAL A 25 5.69 -6.09 -2.31
CA VAL A 25 5.81 -6.24 -0.86
C VAL A 25 7.29 -6.33 -0.46
N ASP A 26 7.60 -6.01 0.80
CA ASP A 26 8.94 -6.22 1.35
C ASP A 26 9.18 -7.70 1.73
N GLY A 27 10.41 -8.01 2.14
CA GLY A 27 10.81 -9.36 2.54
C GLY A 27 10.07 -9.94 3.75
N GLY A 28 9.47 -9.12 4.60
CA GLY A 28 8.70 -9.56 5.77
C GLY A 28 7.37 -10.23 5.42
N TYR A 29 6.89 -10.04 4.18
CA TYR A 29 5.66 -10.65 3.67
C TYR A 29 5.88 -11.98 2.92
N ALA A 30 7.10 -12.52 2.93
CA ALA A 30 7.41 -13.79 2.27
C ALA A 30 6.73 -14.99 2.97
N GLY A 31 6.60 -16.10 2.24
CA GLY A 31 6.04 -17.37 2.72
C GLY A 31 4.54 -17.51 2.45
N GLN A 32 3.81 -18.06 3.43
CA GLN A 32 2.40 -18.47 3.32
C GLN A 32 1.46 -17.42 2.70
N LEU A 33 1.71 -16.13 2.91
CA LEU A 33 0.88 -15.06 2.31
C LEU A 33 0.97 -15.08 0.77
N VAL A 34 2.16 -15.28 0.22
CA VAL A 34 2.38 -15.32 -1.23
C VAL A 34 1.67 -16.53 -1.85
N GLU A 35 1.80 -17.69 -1.22
CA GLU A 35 1.12 -18.93 -1.63
C GLU A 35 -0.40 -18.78 -1.57
N TRP A 36 -0.92 -18.24 -0.47
CA TRP A 36 -2.34 -18.01 -0.29
C TRP A 36 -2.91 -17.04 -1.35
N VAL A 37 -2.19 -15.97 -1.68
CA VAL A 37 -2.63 -15.05 -2.72
C VAL A 37 -2.61 -15.71 -4.10
N ALA A 38 -1.56 -16.47 -4.43
CA ALA A 38 -1.46 -17.17 -5.70
C ALA A 38 -2.60 -18.19 -5.88
N ALA A 39 -3.05 -18.84 -4.80
CA ALA A 39 -4.17 -19.78 -4.84
C ALA A 39 -5.54 -19.07 -4.99
N LYS A 40 -5.72 -17.89 -4.39
CA LYS A 40 -7.04 -17.25 -4.26
C LYS A 40 -7.32 -16.12 -5.26
N PHE A 41 -6.29 -15.48 -5.81
CA PHE A 41 -6.42 -14.27 -6.63
C PHE A 41 -5.70 -14.39 -7.96
N LYS A 42 -6.10 -13.55 -8.93
CA LYS A 42 -5.50 -13.48 -10.27
C LYS A 42 -4.29 -12.54 -10.37
N PHE A 43 -3.84 -11.97 -9.26
CA PHE A 43 -2.66 -11.10 -9.20
C PHE A 43 -1.56 -11.75 -8.36
N SER A 44 -0.31 -11.34 -8.60
CA SER A 44 0.85 -11.87 -7.87
C SER A 44 1.41 -10.90 -6.84
N LEU A 45 1.94 -11.44 -5.74
CA LEU A 45 2.80 -10.68 -4.81
C LEU A 45 4.25 -10.81 -5.26
N ALA A 46 4.88 -9.67 -5.54
CA ALA A 46 6.30 -9.56 -5.85
C ALA A 46 7.05 -9.13 -4.59
N VAL A 47 7.77 -10.07 -3.98
CA VAL A 47 8.61 -9.83 -2.81
C VAL A 47 9.91 -9.15 -3.24
N MET A 48 10.16 -7.94 -2.74
CA MET A 48 11.38 -7.18 -3.02
C MET A 48 12.40 -7.47 -1.92
N LEU A 49 13.33 -8.38 -2.23
CA LEU A 49 14.42 -8.76 -1.35
C LEU A 49 15.64 -7.86 -1.57
N ARG A 50 16.36 -7.59 -0.48
CA ARG A 50 17.68 -6.95 -0.56
C ARG A 50 18.70 -7.94 -1.12
N PRO A 51 19.54 -7.55 -2.09
CA PRO A 51 20.65 -8.38 -2.54
C PRO A 51 21.57 -8.75 -1.37
N LYS A 52 21.84 -10.05 -1.17
CA LYS A 52 22.64 -10.56 -0.04
C LYS A 52 24.13 -10.18 -0.14
N GLN A 53 24.62 -9.88 -1.34
CA GLN A 53 26.05 -9.66 -1.61
C GLN A 53 26.53 -8.23 -1.26
N THR A 54 25.62 -7.31 -0.92
CA THR A 54 25.99 -5.90 -0.71
C THR A 54 25.91 -5.52 0.77
N ARG A 55 27.06 -5.27 1.41
CA ARG A 55 27.12 -4.74 2.79
C ARG A 55 26.65 -3.28 2.89
N LYS A 56 26.73 -2.52 1.80
CA LYS A 56 26.29 -1.12 1.70
C LYS A 56 24.79 -0.98 1.44
N PHE A 57 24.23 0.19 1.71
CA PHE A 57 22.83 0.51 1.39
C PHE A 57 22.58 0.34 -0.12
N VAL A 58 21.47 -0.32 -0.46
CA VAL A 58 21.02 -0.50 -1.85
C VAL A 58 19.60 0.02 -1.95
N LEU A 59 19.38 0.94 -2.90
CA LEU A 59 18.06 1.46 -3.19
C LEU A 59 17.21 0.36 -3.83
N LEU A 60 16.17 -0.09 -3.12
CA LEU A 60 15.22 -1.05 -3.68
C LEU A 60 14.20 -0.33 -4.58
N PRO A 61 13.87 -0.91 -5.74
CA PRO A 61 12.87 -0.34 -6.63
C PRO A 61 11.52 -0.23 -5.91
N ARG A 62 10.79 0.87 -6.13
CA ARG A 62 9.42 1.12 -5.63
C ARG A 62 9.21 1.11 -4.11
N ARG A 63 10.27 1.01 -3.29
CA ARG A 63 10.16 1.06 -1.82
C ARG A 63 9.54 2.37 -1.31
N TRP A 64 9.90 3.48 -1.95
CA TRP A 64 9.43 4.83 -1.59
C TRP A 64 8.00 5.14 -1.97
N VAL A 65 7.28 4.25 -2.67
CA VAL A 65 5.93 4.58 -3.18
C VAL A 65 4.96 4.81 -2.02
N VAL A 66 4.98 3.93 -1.02
CA VAL A 66 4.10 4.04 0.16
C VAL A 66 4.43 5.28 0.98
N GLU A 67 5.71 5.49 1.27
CA GLU A 67 6.20 6.66 2.02
C GLU A 67 5.89 7.97 1.30
N ARG A 68 6.01 8.00 -0.03
CA ARG A 68 5.62 9.16 -0.85
C ARG A 68 4.13 9.44 -0.78
N THR A 69 3.30 8.40 -0.80
CA THR A 69 1.84 8.55 -0.62
C THR A 69 1.53 9.18 0.73
N PHE A 70 2.18 8.74 1.81
CA PHE A 70 2.04 9.40 3.12
C PHE A 70 2.60 10.82 3.12
N GLY A 71 3.71 11.08 2.42
CA GLY A 71 4.23 12.43 2.21
C GLY A 71 3.20 13.36 1.56
N TRP A 72 2.47 12.88 0.55
CA TRP A 72 1.38 13.66 -0.05
C TRP A 72 0.22 13.89 0.93
N LEU A 73 -0.16 12.88 1.69
CA LEU A 73 -1.22 13.01 2.70
C LEU A 73 -0.86 14.00 3.81
N ASN A 74 0.42 14.10 4.18
CA ASN A 74 0.90 15.06 5.18
C ASN A 74 0.69 16.52 4.76
N HIS A 75 0.57 16.83 3.46
CA HIS A 75 0.21 18.17 2.99
C HIS A 75 -1.28 18.49 3.20
N CYS A 76 -2.11 17.50 3.53
CA CYS A 76 -3.47 17.73 3.98
C CYS A 76 -3.48 17.95 5.49
N ARG A 77 -3.60 19.21 5.93
CA ARG A 77 -3.61 19.58 7.37
C ARG A 77 -4.60 18.78 8.20
N ARG A 78 -5.76 18.39 7.63
CA ARG A 78 -6.79 17.58 8.29
C ARG A 78 -6.34 16.16 8.62
N LEU A 79 -5.37 15.62 7.89
CA LEU A 79 -4.81 14.28 8.11
C LEU A 79 -3.53 14.30 8.97
N SER A 80 -3.06 15.47 9.40
CA SER A 80 -1.84 15.61 10.21
C SER A 80 -1.99 14.96 11.60
N LYS A 81 -3.20 14.90 12.13
CA LYS A 81 -3.58 14.16 13.34
C LYS A 81 -4.97 13.55 13.10
N SER A 82 -5.31 12.48 13.82
CA SER A 82 -6.70 12.01 13.87
C SER A 82 -7.50 12.99 14.71
N TYR A 83 -8.13 13.96 14.03
CA TYR A 83 -9.00 14.97 14.64
C TYR A 83 -10.44 14.49 14.71
N GLU A 84 -10.82 13.54 13.86
CA GLU A 84 -12.20 13.12 13.73
C GLU A 84 -12.55 12.04 14.76
N ARG A 85 -13.78 12.12 15.29
CA ARG A 85 -14.27 11.17 16.31
C ARG A 85 -14.52 9.76 15.74
N LEU A 86 -14.78 9.67 14.43
CA LEU A 86 -15.19 8.43 13.77
C LEU A 86 -14.20 8.08 12.67
N THR A 87 -13.76 6.83 12.64
CA THR A 87 -12.81 6.30 11.64
C THR A 87 -13.31 6.48 10.20
N ARG A 88 -14.63 6.37 9.97
CA ARG A 88 -15.24 6.61 8.66
C ARG A 88 -15.01 8.04 8.15
N THR A 89 -14.91 9.01 9.05
CA THR A 89 -14.69 10.42 8.69
C THR A 89 -13.22 10.65 8.34
N ASP A 90 -12.31 10.05 9.11
CA ASP A 90 -10.88 10.03 8.77
C ASP A 90 -10.64 9.38 7.39
N GLU A 91 -11.31 8.26 7.12
CA GLU A 91 -11.24 7.57 5.83
C GLU A 91 -11.76 8.46 4.67
N ALA A 92 -12.87 9.16 4.87
CA ALA A 92 -13.40 10.10 3.89
C ALA A 92 -12.38 11.21 3.55
N TRP A 93 -11.65 11.72 4.54
CA TRP A 93 -10.59 12.70 4.31
C TRP A 93 -9.43 12.15 3.48
N VAL A 94 -9.05 10.88 3.68
CA VAL A 94 -8.04 10.21 2.84
C VAL A 94 -8.49 10.18 1.38
N PHE A 95 -9.75 9.81 1.12
CA PHE A 95 -10.30 9.81 -0.24
C PHE A 95 -10.32 11.21 -0.85
N ILE A 96 -10.77 12.23 -0.10
CA ILE A 96 -10.79 13.62 -0.57
C ILE A 96 -9.37 14.11 -0.91
N ALA A 97 -8.37 13.81 -0.05
CA ALA A 97 -6.99 14.19 -0.29
C ALA A 97 -6.44 13.54 -1.57
N MET A 98 -6.68 12.24 -1.77
CA MET A 98 -6.26 11.53 -2.98
C MET A 98 -6.96 12.05 -4.23
N SER A 99 -8.26 12.32 -4.18
CA SER A 99 -9.01 12.91 -5.31
C SER A 99 -8.43 14.25 -5.72
N ARG A 100 -8.11 15.13 -4.77
CA ARG A 100 -7.45 16.41 -5.06
C ARG A 100 -6.09 16.23 -5.76
N ILE A 101 -5.28 15.27 -5.29
CA ILE A 101 -3.98 14.96 -5.93
C ILE A 101 -4.18 14.45 -7.35
N MET A 102 -5.16 13.57 -7.57
CA MET A 102 -5.45 13.00 -8.89
C MET A 102 -5.98 14.05 -9.87
N LEU A 103 -6.88 14.93 -9.43
CA LEU A 103 -7.41 16.03 -10.24
C LEU A 103 -6.29 16.97 -10.70
N ASN A 104 -5.34 17.31 -9.82
CA ASN A 104 -4.18 18.14 -10.16
C ASN A 104 -3.18 17.47 -11.12
N ARG A 105 -3.35 16.19 -11.46
CA ARG A 105 -2.50 15.45 -12.41
C ARG A 105 -3.19 15.20 -13.74
N LEU A 106 -4.47 15.57 -13.86
CA LEU A 106 -5.14 15.54 -15.14
C LEU A 106 -4.59 16.70 -16.00
N PRO A 107 -4.37 16.46 -17.30
CA PRO A 107 -3.93 17.49 -18.23
C PRO A 107 -4.99 18.56 -18.44
#